data_AF-A0A8H5MI74-F1
#
_entry.id   AF-A0A8H5MI74-F1
#
_cell.length_a   1.000
_cell.length_b   1.000
_cell.length_c   1.000
_cell.angle_alpha   90.00
_cell.angle_beta   90.00
_cell.angle_gamma   90.00
#
_symmetry.space_group_name_H-M   'P 1'
#
loop_
_entity.id
_entity.type
_entity.pdbx_description
1 polymer ?
#
loop_
_entity_poly.entity_id
_entity_poly.type
_entity_poly.pdbx_seq_one_letter_code
_entity_poly.pdbx_strand_id
1 'polypeptide(L)'
;MTPRQPPSAELYNAPYETRHGVKAILNATVELLPHEILHHLRGWLEQDHRLAIYNQHYNPFDIEEIPNLNKRQALRFRNKTVLIYVLKGGGIGGLWGPVHNCLYRRWFQPYLSDVDHGEYTAMAMKPLDQPLTSNDYAAVSHVLDIHSMINHRLDSVELETPPFYTTRPLFRAFFIAIPGRNWGGCAALEHIASLKVLIVLTGETKGLSAPISFASIADKSEARTLNGLEAVETDLETAIDFVMDLEHREEDVFGLQPDPVAASRGMRPFTSRYMSGCSTGLGDWDGKAERLLGRVRGG
;
A
#
# COMPACT_ATOMS: atom_id res chain seq x y z
N MET A 1 9.97 22.09 -40.53
CA MET A 1 10.06 22.43 -39.09
C MET A 1 9.57 21.23 -38.30
N THR A 2 10.47 20.49 -37.68
CA THR A 2 10.12 19.41 -36.75
C THR A 2 9.56 20.05 -35.47
N PRO A 3 8.39 19.61 -34.95
CA PRO A 3 7.89 20.12 -33.68
C PRO A 3 8.91 19.83 -32.59
N ARG A 4 9.30 20.85 -31.81
CA ARG A 4 10.12 20.65 -30.61
C ARG A 4 9.29 19.80 -29.64
N GLN A 5 9.82 18.66 -29.24
CA GLN A 5 9.27 17.92 -28.10
C GLN A 5 9.30 18.85 -26.88
N PRO A 6 8.18 18.98 -26.13
CA PRO A 6 8.19 19.72 -24.88
C PRO A 6 9.17 19.05 -23.90
N PRO A 7 9.86 19.84 -23.04
CA PRO A 7 10.72 19.28 -22.01
C PRO A 7 9.96 18.29 -21.13
N SER A 8 10.64 17.26 -20.62
CA SER A 8 10.04 16.11 -19.92
C SER A 8 9.13 16.48 -18.73
N ALA A 9 9.30 17.67 -18.15
CA ALA A 9 8.45 18.18 -17.08
C ALA A 9 7.07 18.69 -17.56
N GLU A 10 6.96 19.15 -18.81
CA GLU A 10 5.68 19.61 -19.38
C GLU A 10 4.79 18.45 -19.83
N LEU A 11 5.35 17.25 -20.03
CA LEU A 11 4.63 16.06 -20.48
C LEU A 11 3.64 15.50 -19.45
N TYR A 12 3.81 15.82 -18.16
CA TYR A 12 2.99 15.30 -17.07
C TYR A 12 2.08 16.34 -16.43
N ASN A 13 2.18 17.61 -16.85
CA ASN A 13 1.37 18.67 -16.29
C ASN A 13 -0.06 18.60 -16.83
N ALA A 14 -1.04 18.83 -15.97
CA ALA A 14 -2.41 19.04 -16.40
C ALA A 14 -2.51 20.31 -17.27
N PRO A 15 -3.50 20.42 -18.18
CA PRO A 15 -3.61 21.57 -19.07
C PRO A 15 -3.64 22.94 -18.37
N TYR A 16 -4.26 23.02 -17.18
CA TYR A 16 -4.31 24.25 -16.38
C TYR A 16 -2.96 24.56 -15.71
N GLU A 17 -2.16 23.55 -15.38
CA GLU A 17 -0.79 23.70 -14.85
C GLU A 17 0.17 24.20 -15.91
N THR A 18 0.02 23.74 -17.15
CA THR A 18 0.77 24.28 -18.29
C THR A 18 0.32 25.71 -18.61
N ARG A 19 -0.97 26.02 -18.52
CA ARG A 19 -1.52 27.36 -18.79
C ARG A 19 -1.03 28.40 -17.78
N HIS A 20 -1.03 28.06 -16.50
CA HIS A 20 -0.80 29.02 -15.42
C HIS A 20 0.59 28.92 -14.77
N GLY A 21 1.27 27.78 -14.95
CA GLY A 21 2.50 27.44 -14.27
C GLY A 21 2.26 26.91 -12.86
N VAL A 22 2.86 25.75 -12.54
CA VAL A 22 2.72 25.06 -11.23
C VAL A 22 3.00 25.99 -10.04
N LYS A 23 4.04 26.84 -10.13
CA LYS A 23 4.41 27.75 -9.04
C LYS A 23 3.34 28.80 -8.75
N ALA A 24 2.65 29.30 -9.78
CA ALA A 24 1.59 30.29 -9.62
C ALA A 24 0.34 29.67 -8.97
N ILE A 25 0.03 28.41 -9.33
CA ILE A 25 -1.03 27.62 -8.70
C ILE A 25 -0.73 27.38 -7.22
N LEU A 26 0.47 26.89 -6.91
CA LEU A 26 0.90 26.62 -5.53
C LEU A 26 0.91 27.86 -4.63
N ASN A 27 1.14 29.04 -5.22
CA ASN A 27 1.09 30.32 -4.51
C ASN A 27 -0.30 30.95 -4.51
N ALA A 28 -1.31 30.31 -5.11
CA ALA A 28 -2.66 30.82 -5.29
C ALA A 28 -2.71 32.21 -5.97
N THR A 29 -1.76 32.52 -6.85
CA THR A 29 -1.67 33.80 -7.55
C THR A 29 -2.46 33.84 -8.85
N VAL A 30 -3.12 32.74 -9.21
CA VAL A 30 -3.97 32.60 -10.39
C VAL A 30 -5.37 32.14 -9.97
N GLU A 31 -6.35 32.41 -10.82
CA GLU A 31 -7.70 31.91 -10.66
C GLU A 31 -7.86 30.59 -11.43
N LEU A 32 -8.36 29.57 -10.73
CA LEU A 32 -8.61 28.25 -11.26
C LEU A 32 -10.12 28.02 -11.28
N LEU A 33 -10.59 27.30 -12.30
CA LEU A 33 -11.98 26.85 -12.34
C LEU A 33 -12.22 25.82 -11.21
N PRO A 34 -13.46 25.68 -10.70
CA PRO A 34 -13.75 24.76 -9.60
C PRO A 34 -13.27 23.32 -9.83
N HIS A 35 -13.44 22.79 -11.05
CA HIS A 35 -12.97 21.45 -11.39
C HIS A 35 -11.43 21.34 -11.46
N GLU A 36 -10.73 22.43 -11.80
CA GLU A 36 -9.26 22.49 -11.79
C GLU A 36 -8.74 22.49 -10.35
N ILE A 37 -9.42 23.20 -9.44
CA ILE A 37 -9.12 23.17 -8.00
C ILE A 37 -9.31 21.75 -7.46
N LEU A 38 -10.44 21.11 -7.74
CA LEU A 38 -10.72 19.74 -7.28
C LEU A 38 -9.71 18.73 -7.83
N HIS A 39 -9.39 18.83 -9.12
CA HIS A 39 -8.38 17.99 -9.76
C HIS A 39 -7.01 18.18 -9.11
N HIS A 40 -6.59 19.43 -8.84
CA HIS A 40 -5.31 19.73 -8.19
C HIS A 40 -5.23 19.17 -6.77
N LEU A 41 -6.29 19.38 -5.97
CA LEU A 41 -6.37 18.87 -4.60
C LEU A 41 -6.32 17.34 -4.57
N ARG A 42 -7.05 16.68 -5.49
CA ARG A 42 -7.05 15.22 -5.57
C ARG A 42 -5.67 14.67 -5.98
N GLY A 43 -5.04 15.24 -7.00
CA GLY A 43 -3.70 14.80 -7.42
C GLY A 43 -2.65 14.93 -6.30
N TRP A 44 -2.79 15.95 -5.45
CA TRP A 44 -1.91 16.13 -4.30
C TRP A 44 -2.14 15.08 -3.20
N LEU A 45 -3.39 14.76 -2.87
CA LEU A 45 -3.74 13.69 -1.94
C LEU A 45 -3.18 12.34 -2.40
N GLU A 46 -3.33 12.03 -3.70
CA GLU A 46 -2.83 10.79 -4.30
C GLU A 46 -1.29 10.72 -4.27
N GLN A 47 -0.60 11.86 -4.47
CA GLN A 47 0.85 11.96 -4.35
C GLN A 47 1.32 11.76 -2.89
N ASP A 48 0.68 12.41 -1.92
CA ASP A 48 1.03 12.29 -0.50
C ASP A 48 0.83 10.85 -0.01
N HIS A 49 -0.29 10.22 -0.39
CA HIS A 49 -0.54 8.81 -0.12
C HIS A 49 0.58 7.92 -0.67
N ARG A 50 0.96 8.10 -1.94
CA ARG A 50 2.04 7.31 -2.55
C ARG A 50 3.36 7.47 -1.81
N LEU A 51 3.73 8.69 -1.43
CA LEU A 51 4.94 8.99 -0.67
C LEU A 51 4.91 8.36 0.72
N ALA A 52 3.77 8.42 1.41
CA ALA A 52 3.58 7.79 2.70
C ALA A 52 3.78 6.27 2.61
N ILE A 53 3.15 5.61 1.64
CA ILE A 53 3.32 4.18 1.39
C ILE A 53 4.77 3.83 1.02
N TYR A 54 5.41 4.60 0.15
CA TYR A 54 6.81 4.41 -0.22
C TYR A 54 7.74 4.44 1.01
N ASN A 55 7.57 5.44 1.88
CA ASN A 55 8.32 5.55 3.12
C ASN A 55 8.05 4.37 4.06
N GLN A 56 6.82 3.87 4.11
CA GLN A 56 6.48 2.68 4.91
C GLN A 56 7.15 1.40 4.39
N HIS A 57 7.34 1.24 3.08
CA HIS A 57 8.08 0.10 2.52
C HIS A 57 9.59 0.21 2.76
N TYR A 58 10.13 1.43 2.71
CA TYR A 58 11.56 1.66 2.86
C TYR A 58 12.01 1.56 4.33
N ASN A 59 11.12 1.91 5.27
CA ASN A 59 11.42 1.85 6.70
C ASN A 59 11.38 0.40 7.20
N PRO A 60 12.55 -0.19 7.51
CA PRO A 60 12.60 -1.56 7.99
C PRO A 60 11.99 -1.66 9.39
N PHE A 61 11.59 -2.87 9.77
CA PHE A 61 10.99 -3.15 11.07
C PHE A 61 11.89 -4.05 11.90
N ASP A 62 12.12 -3.65 13.15
CA ASP A 62 12.65 -4.55 14.15
C ASP A 62 11.53 -5.49 14.62
N ILE A 63 11.79 -6.80 14.61
CA ILE A 63 10.82 -7.81 15.02
C ILE A 63 10.52 -7.69 16.52
N GLU A 64 11.52 -7.30 17.32
CA GLU A 64 11.40 -7.14 18.77
C GLU A 64 10.46 -5.98 19.16
N GLU A 65 10.27 -5.02 18.25
CA GLU A 65 9.36 -3.89 18.46
C GLU A 65 7.89 -4.26 18.22
N ILE A 66 7.59 -5.34 17.49
CA ILE A 66 6.22 -5.70 17.06
C ILE A 66 5.25 -5.85 18.25
N PRO A 67 5.60 -6.53 19.36
CA PRO A 67 4.70 -6.64 20.52
C PRO A 67 4.41 -5.30 21.19
N ASN A 68 5.27 -4.29 20.97
CA ASN A 68 5.22 -3.00 21.66
C ASN A 68 4.80 -1.83 20.76
N LEU A 69 4.37 -2.11 19.52
CA LEU A 69 3.97 -1.05 18.56
C LEU A 69 2.93 -0.14 19.19
N ASN A 70 3.21 1.16 19.25
CA ASN A 70 2.18 2.11 19.67
C ASN A 70 1.05 2.18 18.63
N LYS A 71 -0.07 2.81 18.99
CA LYS A 71 -1.26 2.93 18.11
C LYS A 71 -0.89 3.41 16.71
N ARG A 72 -0.09 4.48 16.63
CA ARG A 72 0.30 5.10 15.37
C ARG A 72 1.14 4.16 14.50
N GLN A 73 2.04 3.39 15.11
CA GLN A 73 2.83 2.39 14.39
C GLN A 73 1.95 1.24 13.90
N ALA A 74 0.98 0.79 14.71
CA ALA A 74 0.04 -0.26 14.35
C ALA A 74 -0.87 0.10 13.16
N LEU A 75 -1.18 1.40 12.97
CA LEU A 75 -1.99 1.87 11.83
C LEU A 75 -1.37 1.52 10.46
N ARG A 76 -0.05 1.30 10.37
CA ARG A 76 0.62 0.92 9.11
C ARG A 76 0.07 -0.40 8.53
N PHE A 77 -0.42 -1.28 9.38
CA PHE A 77 -0.94 -2.60 9.01
C PHE A 77 -2.46 -2.60 8.76
N ARG A 78 -3.16 -1.49 9.03
CA ARG A 78 -4.62 -1.37 8.88
C ARG A 78 -4.98 -0.98 7.45
N ASN A 79 -6.19 -1.35 7.04
CA ASN A 79 -6.74 -1.09 5.71
C ASN A 79 -5.82 -1.64 4.59
N LYS A 80 -5.21 -2.81 4.85
CA LYS A 80 -4.40 -3.56 3.88
C LYS A 80 -5.02 -4.93 3.67
N THR A 81 -4.94 -5.45 2.44
CA THR A 81 -5.43 -6.79 2.08
C THR A 81 -4.40 -7.86 2.42
N VAL A 82 -3.10 -7.59 2.23
CA VAL A 82 -2.05 -8.60 2.42
C VAL A 82 -0.72 -8.00 2.89
N LEU A 83 0.06 -8.80 3.64
CA LEU A 83 1.48 -8.52 3.90
C LEU A 83 2.40 -9.29 2.95
N ILE A 84 3.38 -8.57 2.41
CA ILE A 84 4.45 -9.12 1.57
C ILE A 84 5.76 -9.09 2.38
N TYR A 85 6.20 -10.25 2.82
CA TYR A 85 7.43 -10.41 3.59
C TYR A 85 8.62 -10.55 2.64
N VAL A 86 9.52 -9.56 2.65
CA VAL A 86 10.77 -9.65 1.90
C VAL A 86 11.83 -10.30 2.77
N LEU A 87 12.18 -11.54 2.42
CA LEU A 87 13.09 -12.33 3.22
C LEU A 87 14.55 -11.97 2.96
N LYS A 88 15.37 -12.07 4.01
CA LYS A 88 16.80 -11.74 3.93
C LYS A 88 17.50 -12.64 2.90
N GLY A 89 18.09 -12.00 1.89
CA GLY A 89 18.88 -12.62 0.83
C GLY A 89 20.28 -12.02 0.74
N GLY A 90 21.18 -12.68 0.01
CA GLY A 90 22.57 -12.23 -0.17
C GLY A 90 22.75 -11.03 -1.14
N GLY A 91 21.67 -10.36 -1.53
CA GLY A 91 21.67 -9.29 -2.52
C GLY A 91 21.93 -7.90 -1.96
N ILE A 92 22.64 -7.09 -2.75
CA ILE A 92 22.78 -5.64 -2.54
C ILE A 92 21.41 -5.02 -2.87
N GLY A 93 20.83 -4.25 -1.96
CA GLY A 93 19.42 -3.81 -1.99
C GLY A 93 18.92 -3.21 -3.33
N GLY A 94 17.60 -3.15 -3.51
CA GLY A 94 17.02 -2.60 -4.75
C GLY A 94 15.56 -2.97 -5.04
N LEU A 95 14.99 -3.92 -4.29
CA LEU A 95 13.64 -4.44 -4.53
C LEU A 95 12.50 -3.43 -4.26
N TRP A 96 12.71 -2.46 -3.36
CA TRP A 96 11.64 -1.64 -2.78
C TRP A 96 10.91 -0.74 -3.77
N GLY A 97 11.66 0.08 -4.50
CA GLY A 97 11.09 0.98 -5.50
C GLY A 97 10.31 0.21 -6.57
N PRO A 98 10.91 -0.84 -7.16
CA PRO A 98 10.22 -1.71 -8.09
C PRO A 98 8.95 -2.40 -7.54
N VAL A 99 8.96 -3.00 -6.34
CA VAL A 99 7.76 -3.64 -5.75
C VAL A 99 6.69 -2.61 -5.49
N HIS A 100 7.05 -1.48 -4.88
CA HIS A 100 6.13 -0.38 -4.64
C HIS A 100 5.48 0.09 -5.95
N ASN A 101 6.27 0.34 -6.99
CA ASN A 101 5.76 0.79 -8.28
C ASN A 101 4.86 -0.26 -8.94
N CYS A 102 5.19 -1.56 -8.82
CA CYS A 102 4.36 -2.65 -9.34
C CYS A 102 2.99 -2.68 -8.65
N LEU A 103 2.98 -2.72 -7.31
CA LEU A 103 1.76 -2.73 -6.51
C LEU A 103 0.91 -1.48 -6.74
N TYR A 104 1.53 -0.31 -6.66
CA TYR A 104 0.81 0.96 -6.82
C TYR A 104 0.22 1.08 -8.23
N ARG A 105 0.93 0.63 -9.28
CA ARG A 105 0.39 0.65 -10.65
C ARG A 105 -0.83 -0.25 -10.83
N ARG A 106 -0.91 -1.37 -10.12
CA ARG A 106 -2.03 -2.32 -10.22
C ARG A 106 -3.24 -1.87 -9.42
N TRP A 107 -3.00 -1.36 -8.21
CA TRP A 107 -4.07 -0.94 -7.30
C TRP A 107 -4.62 0.46 -7.62
N PHE A 108 -3.74 1.41 -7.93
CA PHE A 108 -4.13 2.82 -8.00
C PHE A 108 -4.96 3.10 -9.25
N GLN A 109 -6.21 3.49 -9.02
CA GLN A 109 -7.12 4.00 -10.01
C GLN A 109 -7.37 5.48 -9.69
N PRO A 110 -6.88 6.42 -10.54
CA PRO A 110 -7.07 7.85 -10.31
C PRO A 110 -8.55 8.16 -10.06
N TYR A 111 -8.83 8.97 -9.03
CA TYR A 111 -10.19 9.35 -8.59
C TYR A 111 -11.08 8.24 -8.01
N LEU A 112 -10.71 6.96 -8.14
CA LEU A 112 -11.53 5.82 -7.71
C LEU A 112 -11.00 5.17 -6.44
N SER A 113 -9.68 5.07 -6.27
CA SER A 113 -9.08 4.49 -5.06
C SER A 113 -9.34 5.37 -3.83
N ASP A 114 -9.72 4.76 -2.70
CA ASP A 114 -9.95 5.49 -1.45
C ASP A 114 -8.64 5.73 -0.66
N VAL A 115 -7.80 6.58 -1.23
CA VAL A 115 -6.49 6.97 -0.66
C VAL A 115 -6.62 7.75 0.66
N ASP A 116 -7.79 8.35 0.92
CA ASP A 116 -8.01 9.28 2.03
C ASP A 116 -8.04 8.54 3.39
N HIS A 117 -8.35 7.25 3.37
CA HIS A 117 -8.38 6.37 4.56
C HIS A 117 -7.11 5.51 4.68
N GLY A 118 -6.09 5.80 3.86
CA GLY A 118 -4.85 5.02 3.81
C GLY A 118 -5.06 3.60 3.31
N GLU A 119 -6.12 3.34 2.53
CA GLU A 119 -6.34 2.06 1.89
C GLU A 119 -5.21 1.74 0.92
N TYR A 120 -4.75 0.50 0.92
CA TYR A 120 -3.75 0.03 -0.04
C TYR A 120 -3.72 -1.50 -0.04
N THR A 121 -3.78 -2.15 -1.20
CA THR A 121 -3.90 -3.62 -1.26
C THR A 121 -2.81 -4.36 -0.48
N ALA A 122 -1.53 -3.98 -0.59
CA ALA A 122 -0.45 -4.80 -0.04
C ALA A 122 0.66 -3.99 0.62
N MET A 123 1.08 -4.38 1.82
CA MET A 123 2.25 -3.79 2.46
C MET A 123 3.46 -4.72 2.37
N ALA A 124 4.48 -4.33 1.60
CA ALA A 124 5.79 -4.96 1.63
C ALA A 124 6.57 -4.54 2.87
N MET A 125 7.08 -5.51 3.63
CA MET A 125 7.83 -5.30 4.87
C MET A 125 9.17 -6.04 4.87
N LYS A 126 10.18 -5.40 5.50
CA LYS A 126 11.50 -5.97 5.76
C LYS A 126 11.73 -6.11 7.26
N PRO A 127 11.55 -7.29 7.85
CA PRO A 127 12.09 -7.54 9.17
C PRO A 127 13.64 -7.44 9.16
N LEU A 128 14.26 -6.72 10.10
CA LEU A 128 15.72 -6.49 10.17
C LEU A 128 16.49 -7.73 10.64
N ASP A 129 16.03 -8.33 11.73
CA ASP A 129 16.72 -9.39 12.45
C ASP A 129 16.29 -10.79 12.00
N GLN A 130 16.09 -10.93 10.69
CA GLN A 130 15.76 -12.23 10.14
C GLN A 130 16.97 -13.17 10.21
N PRO A 131 16.80 -14.40 10.71
CA PRO A 131 17.80 -15.43 10.57
C PRO A 131 18.04 -15.69 9.08
N LEU A 132 19.27 -16.06 8.72
CA LEU A 132 19.53 -16.63 7.40
C LEU A 132 18.79 -17.97 7.33
N THR A 133 17.63 -17.99 6.69
CA THR A 133 16.84 -19.21 6.53
C THR A 133 17.46 -20.05 5.42
N SER A 134 17.81 -21.30 5.73
CA SER A 134 18.45 -22.22 4.79
C SER A 134 17.49 -22.80 3.75
N ASN A 135 16.18 -22.75 3.99
CA ASN A 135 15.13 -23.25 3.10
C ASN A 135 13.78 -22.54 3.31
N ASP A 136 12.80 -22.83 2.45
CA ASP A 136 11.46 -22.23 2.50
C ASP A 136 10.66 -22.60 3.75
N TYR A 137 10.85 -23.80 4.30
CA TYR A 137 10.14 -24.24 5.49
C TYR A 137 10.50 -23.37 6.71
N ALA A 138 11.79 -23.13 6.93
CA ALA A 138 12.27 -22.26 8.01
C ALA A 138 11.84 -20.80 7.79
N ALA A 139 11.90 -20.33 6.54
CA ALA A 139 11.44 -19.00 6.14
C ALA A 139 9.96 -18.79 6.43
N VAL A 140 9.09 -19.69 5.98
CA VAL A 140 7.64 -19.61 6.17
C VAL A 140 7.27 -19.74 7.64
N SER A 141 7.93 -20.61 8.40
CA SER A 141 7.71 -20.69 9.85
C SER A 141 7.98 -19.36 10.52
N HIS A 142 9.12 -18.73 10.21
CA HIS A 142 9.50 -17.45 10.80
C HIS A 142 8.53 -16.33 10.40
N VAL A 143 8.09 -16.30 9.14
CA VAL A 143 7.07 -15.34 8.68
C VAL A 143 5.75 -15.54 9.40
N LEU A 144 5.32 -16.79 9.59
CA LEU A 144 4.08 -17.10 10.28
C LEU A 144 4.11 -16.61 11.74
N ASP A 145 5.24 -16.77 12.43
CA ASP A 145 5.43 -16.26 13.79
C ASP A 145 5.29 -14.73 13.82
N ILE A 146 5.99 -14.02 12.92
CA ILE A 146 5.89 -12.56 12.80
C ILE A 146 4.46 -12.12 12.47
N HIS A 147 3.82 -12.81 11.52
CA HIS A 147 2.45 -12.52 11.10
C HIS A 147 1.46 -12.67 12.26
N SER A 148 1.63 -13.72 13.06
CA SER A 148 0.84 -13.96 14.28
C SER A 148 1.08 -12.89 15.34
N MET A 149 2.34 -12.47 15.56
CA MET A 149 2.68 -11.37 16.46
C MET A 149 2.02 -10.05 16.05
N ILE A 150 2.03 -9.73 14.75
CA ILE A 150 1.37 -8.53 14.21
C ILE A 150 -0.13 -8.61 14.47
N ASN A 151 -0.79 -9.71 14.10
CA ASN A 151 -2.23 -9.87 14.29
C ASN A 151 -2.62 -9.78 15.77
N HIS A 152 -1.88 -10.44 16.66
CA HIS A 152 -2.10 -10.33 18.11
C HIS A 152 -1.94 -8.89 18.61
N ARG A 153 -0.92 -8.16 18.11
CA ARG A 153 -0.76 -6.75 18.48
C ARG A 153 -1.92 -5.91 17.97
N LEU A 154 -2.39 -6.13 16.75
CA LEU A 154 -3.53 -5.40 16.18
C LEU A 154 -4.81 -5.64 16.99
N ASP A 155 -5.03 -6.86 17.49
CA ASP A 155 -6.15 -7.18 18.37
C ASP A 155 -6.06 -6.40 19.69
N SER A 156 -4.86 -6.34 20.28
CA SER A 156 -4.63 -5.65 21.57
C SER A 156 -4.88 -4.13 21.51
N VAL A 157 -4.81 -3.51 20.33
CA VAL A 157 -5.00 -2.07 20.15
C VAL A 157 -6.31 -1.72 19.43
N GLU A 158 -7.16 -2.70 19.13
CA GLU A 158 -8.39 -2.53 18.33
C GLU A 158 -9.40 -1.57 18.96
N LEU A 159 -9.65 -1.70 20.27
CA LEU A 159 -10.57 -0.82 21.00
C LEU A 159 -10.10 0.64 21.06
N GLU A 160 -8.82 0.86 20.77
CA GLU A 160 -8.17 2.16 20.83
C GLU A 160 -7.91 2.76 19.44
N THR A 161 -8.19 2.00 18.37
CA THR A 161 -8.07 2.46 16.99
C THR A 161 -9.33 3.19 16.54
N PRO A 162 -9.19 4.29 15.78
CA PRO A 162 -10.35 4.94 15.17
C PRO A 162 -11.15 3.96 14.30
N PRO A 163 -12.48 4.12 14.20
CA PRO A 163 -13.37 3.16 13.54
C PRO A 163 -13.09 2.95 12.04
N PHE A 164 -12.34 3.85 11.41
CA PHE A 164 -11.95 3.79 10.00
C PHE A 164 -10.67 3.00 9.74
N TYR A 165 -10.01 2.48 10.77
CA TYR A 165 -8.84 1.61 10.63
C TYR A 165 -9.19 0.20 11.07
N THR A 166 -9.41 -0.68 10.10
CA THR A 166 -9.78 -2.07 10.35
C THR A 166 -8.66 -3.02 9.90
N THR A 167 -8.61 -4.21 10.50
CA THR A 167 -7.82 -5.31 9.93
C THR A 167 -8.73 -6.13 9.04
N ARG A 168 -8.45 -6.15 7.73
CA ARG A 168 -9.26 -6.90 6.76
C ARG A 168 -9.13 -8.40 7.05
N PRO A 169 -10.19 -9.21 6.93
CA PRO A 169 -10.11 -10.66 7.06
C PRO A 169 -9.04 -11.30 6.17
N LEU A 170 -8.90 -10.83 4.93
CA LEU A 170 -7.86 -11.27 3.99
C LEU A 170 -6.44 -11.06 4.53
N PHE A 171 -6.20 -9.98 5.28
CA PHE A 171 -4.89 -9.70 5.90
C PHE A 171 -4.45 -10.81 6.83
N ARG A 172 -5.39 -11.46 7.52
CA ARG A 172 -5.12 -12.55 8.46
C ARG A 172 -5.03 -13.90 7.77
N ALA A 173 -5.80 -14.07 6.70
CA ALA A 173 -6.02 -15.37 6.07
C ALA A 173 -4.82 -15.89 5.28
N PHE A 174 -3.97 -14.99 4.77
CA PHE A 174 -2.78 -15.37 4.01
C PHE A 174 -1.72 -14.27 4.02
N PHE A 175 -0.50 -14.65 3.63
CA PHE A 175 0.57 -13.71 3.35
C PHE A 175 1.34 -14.12 2.10
N ILE A 176 2.13 -13.18 1.57
CA ILE A 176 3.08 -13.43 0.50
C ILE A 176 4.49 -13.37 1.08
N ALA A 177 5.33 -14.35 0.79
CA ALA A 177 6.76 -14.31 1.10
C ALA A 177 7.57 -14.22 -0.19
N ILE A 178 8.54 -13.32 -0.23
CA ILE A 178 9.55 -13.22 -1.29
C ILE A 178 10.83 -13.87 -0.76
N PRO A 179 11.18 -15.09 -1.21
CA PRO A 179 12.38 -15.78 -0.73
C PRO A 179 13.66 -15.01 -1.02
N GLY A 180 14.58 -14.99 -0.04
CA GLY A 180 15.84 -14.26 -0.14
C GLY A 180 16.71 -14.61 -1.35
N ARG A 181 16.64 -15.86 -1.80
CA ARG A 181 17.35 -16.36 -2.98
C ARG A 181 16.82 -15.82 -4.30
N ASN A 182 15.56 -15.36 -4.34
CA ASN A 182 14.87 -15.01 -5.59
C ASN A 182 15.12 -13.56 -6.02
N TRP A 183 15.56 -12.68 -5.13
CA TRP A 183 15.69 -11.25 -5.43
C TRP A 183 17.12 -10.70 -5.44
N GLY A 184 18.14 -11.54 -5.22
CA GLY A 184 19.53 -11.13 -5.37
C GLY A 184 19.81 -10.64 -6.79
N GLY A 185 20.02 -9.33 -6.98
CA GLY A 185 20.26 -8.72 -8.29
C GLY A 185 19.01 -8.24 -9.04
N CYS A 186 17.82 -8.30 -8.44
CA CYS A 186 16.60 -7.75 -9.05
C CYS A 186 16.57 -6.21 -8.90
N ALA A 187 17.26 -5.53 -9.82
CA ALA A 187 17.37 -4.06 -9.85
C ALA A 187 16.47 -3.40 -10.92
N ALA A 188 15.89 -4.19 -11.83
CA ALA A 188 15.10 -3.69 -12.96
C ALA A 188 13.61 -4.06 -12.82
N LEU A 189 12.74 -3.09 -13.11
CA LEU A 189 11.28 -3.26 -13.09
C LEU A 189 10.78 -4.39 -13.99
N GLU A 190 11.44 -4.62 -15.13
CA GLU A 190 11.08 -5.68 -16.10
C GLU A 190 11.18 -7.10 -15.52
N HIS A 191 12.02 -7.32 -14.49
CA HIS A 191 12.18 -8.63 -13.85
C HIS A 191 11.28 -8.81 -12.62
N ILE A 192 10.58 -7.75 -12.18
CA ILE A 192 9.84 -7.83 -10.92
C ILE A 192 8.51 -8.58 -11.04
N ALA A 193 7.86 -8.47 -12.18
CA ALA A 193 6.61 -9.17 -12.45
C ALA A 193 6.80 -10.69 -12.37
N SER A 194 7.91 -11.19 -12.94
CA SER A 194 8.30 -12.60 -12.93
C SER A 194 9.04 -13.05 -11.66
N LEU A 195 9.10 -12.21 -10.62
CA LEU A 195 9.78 -12.57 -9.38
C LEU A 195 9.01 -13.69 -8.68
N LYS A 196 9.68 -14.81 -8.41
CA LYS A 196 9.07 -15.95 -7.73
C LYS A 196 8.75 -15.62 -6.27
N VAL A 197 7.50 -15.84 -5.88
CA VAL A 197 6.95 -15.61 -4.54
C VAL A 197 6.18 -16.84 -4.05
N LEU A 198 6.01 -16.92 -2.74
CA LEU A 198 5.16 -17.92 -2.08
C LEU A 198 3.91 -17.24 -1.54
N ILE A 199 2.73 -17.74 -1.90
CA ILE A 199 1.47 -17.38 -1.25
C ILE A 199 1.16 -18.49 -0.25
N VAL A 200 0.96 -18.15 1.02
CA VAL A 200 0.76 -19.12 2.11
C VAL A 200 -0.52 -18.81 2.86
N LEU A 201 -1.41 -19.80 2.97
CA LEU A 201 -2.62 -19.69 3.77
C LEU A 201 -2.30 -19.95 5.24
N THR A 202 -2.76 -19.08 6.14
CA THR A 202 -2.53 -19.22 7.59
C THR A 202 -3.51 -20.17 8.26
N GLY A 203 -4.64 -20.47 7.60
CA GLY A 203 -5.78 -21.19 8.16
C GLY A 203 -6.83 -20.29 8.82
N GLU A 204 -6.56 -18.99 8.95
CA GLU A 204 -7.55 -18.03 9.44
C GLU A 204 -8.65 -17.81 8.39
N THR A 205 -9.90 -18.11 8.76
CA THR A 205 -11.06 -18.01 7.85
C THR A 205 -12.16 -17.08 8.36
N LYS A 206 -12.00 -16.54 9.58
CA LYS A 206 -13.01 -15.71 10.22
C LYS A 206 -13.24 -14.41 9.45
N GLY A 207 -14.49 -14.17 9.06
CA GLY A 207 -14.92 -12.93 8.41
C GLY A 207 -14.69 -12.88 6.90
N LEU A 208 -14.13 -13.93 6.29
CA LEU A 208 -14.04 -14.03 4.83
C LEU A 208 -15.42 -14.24 4.20
N SER A 209 -15.62 -13.67 3.02
CA SER A 209 -16.83 -13.90 2.20
C SER A 209 -16.97 -15.37 1.78
N ALA A 210 -15.86 -16.05 1.52
CA ALA A 210 -15.78 -17.46 1.13
C ALA A 210 -14.36 -18.02 1.40
N PRO A 211 -14.19 -19.36 1.47
CA PRO A 211 -12.87 -19.97 1.56
C PRO A 211 -11.92 -19.50 0.46
N ILE A 212 -10.63 -19.35 0.79
CA ILE A 212 -9.59 -19.03 -0.19
C ILE A 212 -9.18 -20.34 -0.87
N SER A 213 -9.04 -20.30 -2.20
CA SER A 213 -8.60 -21.44 -3.01
C SER A 213 -7.65 -20.96 -4.10
N PHE A 214 -6.63 -21.75 -4.41
CA PHE A 214 -5.69 -21.46 -5.49
C PHE A 214 -6.16 -21.91 -6.88
N ALA A 215 -7.42 -22.38 -7.00
CA ALA A 215 -7.95 -22.89 -8.27
C ALA A 215 -7.87 -21.87 -9.42
N SER A 216 -8.02 -20.58 -9.16
CA SER A 216 -7.96 -19.52 -10.18
C SER A 216 -6.55 -19.28 -10.75
N ILE A 217 -5.51 -19.78 -10.07
CA ILE A 217 -4.10 -19.61 -10.47
C ILE A 217 -3.36 -20.94 -10.63
N ALA A 218 -4.08 -22.06 -10.65
CA ALA A 218 -3.50 -23.40 -10.66
C ALA A 218 -2.65 -23.69 -11.93
N ASP A 219 -2.96 -23.04 -13.06
CA ASP A 219 -2.21 -23.15 -14.31
C ASP A 219 -0.91 -22.33 -14.31
N LYS A 220 -0.77 -21.38 -13.38
CA LYS A 220 0.37 -20.44 -13.27
C LYS A 220 1.14 -20.61 -11.96
N SER A 221 0.88 -21.69 -11.23
CA SER A 221 1.48 -21.89 -9.91
C SER A 221 1.86 -23.35 -9.66
N GLU A 222 2.82 -23.53 -8.76
CA GLU A 222 3.21 -24.85 -8.26
C GLU A 222 2.70 -25.01 -6.83
N ALA A 223 1.86 -26.02 -6.60
CA ALA A 223 1.38 -26.34 -5.27
C ALA A 223 2.53 -26.76 -4.34
N ARG A 224 2.50 -26.25 -3.10
CA ARG A 224 3.46 -26.53 -2.04
C ARG A 224 2.71 -26.84 -0.75
N THR A 225 3.34 -27.63 0.11
CA THR A 225 2.91 -27.79 1.50
C THR A 225 4.08 -27.43 2.40
N LEU A 226 3.94 -26.32 3.14
CA LEU A 226 5.00 -25.73 3.94
C LEU A 226 4.55 -25.73 5.40
N ASN A 227 5.19 -26.57 6.23
CA ASN A 227 4.84 -26.75 7.64
C ASN A 227 3.37 -27.15 7.88
N GLY A 228 2.80 -27.94 6.97
CA GLY A 228 1.38 -28.33 7.01
C GLY A 228 0.41 -27.26 6.50
N LEU A 229 0.91 -26.08 6.11
CA LEU A 229 0.11 -25.03 5.48
C LEU A 229 0.01 -25.24 3.97
N GLU A 230 -1.15 -24.90 3.43
CA GLU A 230 -1.38 -24.84 1.99
C GLU A 230 -0.65 -23.61 1.43
N ALA A 231 0.17 -23.83 0.41
CA ALA A 231 0.92 -22.76 -0.23
C ALA A 231 1.04 -23.00 -1.73
N VAL A 232 1.34 -21.95 -2.47
CA VAL A 232 1.71 -22.02 -3.88
C VAL A 232 2.92 -21.15 -4.17
N GLU A 233 3.76 -21.61 -5.09
CA GLU A 233 4.83 -20.81 -5.68
C GLU A 233 4.37 -20.28 -7.03
N THR A 234 4.49 -18.97 -7.24
CA THR A 234 4.07 -18.30 -8.48
C THR A 234 4.88 -17.02 -8.71
N ASP A 235 4.57 -16.30 -9.77
CA ASP A 235 5.17 -15.01 -10.09
C ASP A 235 4.45 -13.88 -9.33
N LEU A 236 5.16 -12.81 -8.98
CA LEU A 236 4.61 -11.68 -8.23
C LEU A 236 3.40 -11.06 -8.94
N GLU A 237 3.42 -10.97 -10.26
CA GLU A 237 2.27 -10.48 -11.05
C GLU A 237 1.02 -11.35 -10.83
N THR A 238 1.14 -12.67 -10.96
CA THR A 238 0.04 -13.60 -10.71
C THR A 238 -0.44 -13.52 -9.25
N ALA A 239 0.48 -13.35 -8.30
CA ALA A 239 0.12 -13.19 -6.89
C ALA A 239 -0.66 -11.89 -6.63
N ILE A 240 -0.29 -10.79 -7.29
CA ILE A 240 -1.03 -9.52 -7.19
C ILE A 240 -2.42 -9.68 -7.81
N ASP A 241 -2.53 -10.30 -8.98
CA ASP A 241 -3.82 -10.56 -9.63
C ASP A 241 -4.74 -11.37 -8.74
N PHE A 242 -4.21 -12.42 -8.11
CA PHE A 242 -4.93 -13.21 -7.12
C PHE A 242 -5.42 -12.38 -5.93
N VAL A 243 -4.59 -11.49 -5.39
CA VAL A 243 -4.99 -10.60 -4.28
C VAL A 243 -6.10 -9.64 -4.72
N MET A 244 -6.00 -9.06 -5.92
CA MET A 244 -7.02 -8.15 -6.46
C MET A 244 -8.35 -8.88 -6.68
N ASP A 245 -8.33 -10.12 -7.16
CA ASP A 245 -9.53 -10.93 -7.34
C ASP A 245 -10.20 -11.26 -5.99
N LEU A 246 -9.41 -11.56 -4.96
CA LEU A 246 -9.92 -11.74 -3.60
C LEU A 246 -10.51 -10.44 -3.06
N GLU A 247 -9.85 -9.30 -3.29
CA GLU A 247 -10.32 -7.98 -2.87
C GLU A 247 -11.69 -7.64 -3.49
N HIS A 248 -11.82 -7.76 -4.81
CA HIS A 248 -13.11 -7.58 -5.50
C HIS A 248 -14.20 -8.53 -4.97
N ARG A 249 -13.84 -9.80 -4.71
CA ARG A 249 -14.80 -10.77 -4.16
C ARG A 249 -15.33 -10.37 -2.79
N GLU A 250 -14.46 -9.85 -1.90
CA GLU A 250 -14.90 -9.35 -0.60
C GLU A 250 -15.74 -8.08 -0.76
N GLU A 251 -15.38 -7.19 -1.68
CA GLU A 251 -16.15 -5.97 -1.99
C GLU A 251 -17.54 -6.26 -2.54
N ASP A 252 -17.69 -7.29 -3.39
CA ASP A 252 -18.99 -7.70 -3.93
C ASP A 252 -19.97 -8.15 -2.83
N VAL A 253 -19.46 -8.63 -1.70
CA VAL A 253 -20.25 -9.14 -0.57
C VAL A 253 -20.43 -8.09 0.53
N PHE A 254 -19.39 -7.33 0.85
CA PHE A 254 -19.34 -6.43 1.99
C PHE A 254 -19.33 -4.93 1.63
N GLY A 255 -19.24 -4.60 0.33
CA GLY A 255 -18.94 -3.26 -0.14
C GLY A 255 -17.49 -2.83 0.12
N LEU A 256 -17.19 -1.57 -0.18
CA LEU A 256 -15.87 -0.99 0.10
C LEU A 256 -15.54 -1.03 1.60
N GLN A 257 -14.29 -1.39 1.93
CA GLN A 257 -13.83 -1.55 3.31
C GLN A 257 -12.51 -0.82 3.55
N PRO A 258 -12.47 0.20 4.44
CA PRO A 258 -13.56 0.65 5.32
C PRO A 258 -14.70 1.34 4.58
N ASP A 259 -15.93 1.31 5.13
CA ASP A 259 -17.08 2.02 4.55
C ASP A 259 -16.79 3.54 4.46
N PRO A 260 -16.75 4.14 3.25
CA PRO A 260 -16.40 5.55 3.07
C PRO A 260 -17.39 6.51 3.74
N VAL A 261 -18.67 6.14 3.84
CA VAL A 261 -19.71 6.96 4.48
C VAL A 261 -19.58 6.88 6.00
N ALA A 262 -19.29 5.71 6.55
CA ALA A 262 -19.00 5.58 7.97
C ALA A 262 -17.70 6.31 8.33
N ALA A 263 -16.67 6.22 7.50
CA ALA A 263 -15.36 6.83 7.74
C ALA A 263 -15.39 8.36 7.69
N SER A 264 -16.28 8.94 6.88
CA SER A 264 -16.47 10.40 6.78
C SER A 264 -17.35 10.99 7.90
N ARG A 265 -18.10 10.18 8.65
CA ARG A 265 -18.93 10.65 9.78
C ARG A 265 -18.05 11.03 10.98
N GLY A 266 -17.95 12.33 11.25
CA GLY A 266 -17.19 12.88 12.38
C GLY A 266 -15.80 13.38 12.02
N MET A 267 -15.41 13.35 10.74
CA MET A 267 -14.21 14.04 10.27
C MET A 267 -14.35 15.55 10.46
N ARG A 268 -13.38 16.16 11.14
CA ARG A 268 -13.06 17.57 10.91
C ARG A 268 -12.32 17.67 9.57
N PRO A 269 -12.42 18.79 8.84
CA PRO A 269 -11.69 18.97 7.59
C PRO A 269 -10.22 18.60 7.76
N PHE A 270 -9.68 17.89 6.77
CA PHE A 270 -8.28 17.48 6.65
C PHE A 270 -7.34 18.46 7.37
N THR A 271 -6.76 18.04 8.49
CA THR A 271 -5.53 18.65 9.01
C THR A 271 -4.45 17.60 8.80
N SER A 272 -3.41 17.91 8.02
CA SER A 272 -2.40 16.94 7.55
C SER A 272 -1.54 16.32 8.68
N ARG A 273 -1.92 16.56 9.93
CA ARG A 273 -1.12 16.29 11.12
C ARG A 273 -0.96 14.79 11.44
N TYR A 274 -1.78 13.91 10.87
CA TYR A 274 -1.71 12.48 11.19
C TYR A 274 -0.57 11.73 10.46
N MET A 275 -0.10 12.22 9.30
CA MET A 275 1.02 11.63 8.56
C MET A 275 2.34 12.43 8.65
N SER A 276 2.37 13.56 9.37
CA SER A 276 3.56 14.45 9.47
C SER A 276 4.79 13.86 10.18
N GLY A 277 4.79 12.57 10.52
CA GLY A 277 5.93 11.91 11.17
C GLY A 277 7.05 11.51 10.21
N CYS A 278 6.82 11.56 8.89
CA CYS A 278 7.81 11.15 7.89
C CYS A 278 8.20 12.25 6.89
N SER A 279 7.73 13.49 7.07
CA SER A 279 8.02 14.60 6.15
C SER A 279 8.74 15.74 6.86
N THR A 280 10.02 15.58 7.18
CA THR A 280 10.89 16.74 7.41
C THR A 280 11.13 17.41 6.06
N GLY A 281 10.25 18.32 5.65
CA GLY A 281 10.49 19.13 4.43
C GLY A 281 9.31 19.85 3.77
N LEU A 282 8.07 19.70 4.24
CA LEU A 282 6.91 20.32 3.58
C LEU A 282 6.26 21.35 4.52
N GLY A 283 6.39 22.64 4.17
CA GLY A 283 5.91 23.79 4.94
C GLY A 283 4.39 23.90 5.08
N ASP A 284 3.91 25.01 5.65
CA ASP A 284 2.51 25.30 6.00
C ASP A 284 1.50 25.08 4.84
N TRP A 285 0.90 23.89 4.79
CA TRP A 285 -0.04 23.43 3.76
C TRP A 285 -1.51 23.59 4.15
N ASP A 286 -1.84 23.46 5.44
CA ASP A 286 -3.21 23.63 5.92
C ASP A 286 -3.74 25.02 5.50
N GLY A 287 -2.90 26.07 5.62
CA GLY A 287 -3.24 27.41 5.15
C GLY A 287 -3.33 27.57 3.62
N LYS A 288 -2.75 26.67 2.82
CA LYS A 288 -2.80 26.71 1.34
C LYS A 288 -4.06 26.04 0.79
N ALA A 289 -4.40 24.86 1.31
CA ALA A 289 -5.62 24.16 0.94
C ALA A 289 -6.87 24.97 1.32
N GLU A 290 -6.89 25.59 2.51
CA GLU A 290 -7.99 26.48 2.91
C GLU A 290 -8.14 27.70 2.00
N ARG A 291 -7.04 28.28 1.49
CA ARG A 291 -7.11 29.39 0.52
C ARG A 291 -7.76 28.99 -0.79
N LEU A 292 -7.51 27.77 -1.28
CA LEU A 292 -8.12 27.27 -2.51
C LEU A 292 -9.60 26.90 -2.30
N LEU A 293 -9.92 26.22 -1.19
CA LEU A 293 -11.28 25.85 -0.84
C LEU A 293 -12.18 27.05 -0.52
N GLY A 294 -11.61 28.10 0.09
CA GLY A 294 -12.31 29.36 0.35
C GLY A 294 -12.81 30.06 -0.93
N ARG A 295 -12.12 29.87 -2.06
CA ARG A 295 -12.54 30.42 -3.36
C ARG A 295 -13.70 29.64 -3.99
N VAL A 296 -13.83 28.34 -3.69
CA VAL A 296 -14.95 27.51 -4.15
C VAL A 296 -16.24 27.83 -3.39
N ARG A 297 -16.14 28.20 -2.09
CA ARG A 297 -17.30 28.53 -1.24
C ARG A 297 -17.84 29.95 -1.44
N GLY A 298 -17.12 30.81 -2.16
CA GLY A 298 -17.47 32.21 -2.36
C GLY A 298 -18.02 32.56 -3.75
N GLY A 299 -18.33 31.56 -4.58
CA GLY A 299 -18.88 31.70 -5.94
C GLY A 299 -20.29 31.16 -6.06
#